data_AF-A0A7J2SGG1-F1
#
_entry.id   AF-A0A7J2SGG1-F1
#
_cell.length_a   1.000
_cell.length_b   1.000
_cell.length_c   1.000
_cell.angle_alpha   90.00
_cell.angle_beta   90.00
_cell.angle_gamma   90.00
#
_symmetry.space_group_name_H-M   'P 1'
#
loop_
_entity.id
_entity.type
_entity.pdbx_description
1 polymer ?
#
loop_
_entity_poly.entity_id
_entity_poly.type
_entity_poly.pdbx_seq_one_letter_code
_entity_poly.pdbx_strand_id
1 'polypeptide(L)'
;MKRYSIDHEIVSGGIRNYVERVIETIKNRTRVFDNYFPSKRWKIRHVYLWFSIYIFYYNWIRSHQNLSNNSPVFYHRNINDR
;
A
#
# COMPACT_ATOMS: atom_id res chain seq x y z
N MET A 1 -8.14 -22.83 13.42
CA MET A 1 -8.25 -21.36 13.40
C MET A 1 -9.63 -20.93 13.89
N LYS A 2 -9.94 -21.06 15.19
CA LYS A 2 -11.23 -20.63 15.79
C LYS A 2 -11.06 -19.57 16.89
N ARG A 3 -9.83 -19.11 17.14
CA ARG A 3 -9.51 -18.23 18.28
C ARG A 3 -9.92 -16.77 18.06
N TYR A 4 -10.12 -16.36 16.81
CA TYR A 4 -10.48 -14.98 16.44
C TYR A 4 -11.81 -14.85 15.70
N SER A 5 -12.58 -15.95 15.54
CA SER A 5 -13.81 -15.95 14.73
C SER A 5 -13.63 -15.40 13.30
N ILE A 6 -12.46 -15.63 12.71
CA ILE A 6 -12.16 -15.25 11.32
C ILE A 6 -12.23 -16.51 10.47
N ASP A 7 -13.12 -16.52 9.49
CA ASP A 7 -13.22 -17.60 8.51
C ASP A 7 -12.10 -17.50 7.47
N HIS A 8 -11.50 -18.63 7.13
CA HIS A 8 -10.52 -18.71 6.06
C HIS A 8 -11.24 -18.87 4.73
N GLU A 9 -11.15 -17.86 3.88
CA GLU A 9 -11.69 -17.90 2.51
C GLU A 9 -10.56 -17.92 1.48
N ILE A 10 -10.67 -18.83 0.50
CA ILE A 10 -9.75 -18.87 -0.64
C ILE A 10 -10.27 -17.89 -1.69
N VAL A 11 -9.57 -16.76 -1.82
CA VAL A 11 -9.93 -15.71 -2.78
C VAL A 11 -9.38 -16.04 -4.16
N SER A 12 -10.23 -16.01 -5.17
CA SER A 12 -9.84 -16.18 -6.58
C SER A 12 -10.41 -15.06 -7.47
N GLY A 13 -9.93 -14.96 -8.72
CA GLY A 13 -10.41 -13.98 -9.69
C GLY A 13 -10.01 -12.53 -9.40
N GLY A 14 -10.97 -11.60 -9.51
CA GLY A 14 -10.71 -10.16 -9.56
C GLY A 14 -10.01 -9.58 -8.32
N ILE A 15 -10.41 -10.02 -7.13
CA ILE A 15 -9.81 -9.55 -5.87
C ILE A 15 -8.35 -10.00 -5.78
N ARG A 16 -8.06 -11.26 -6.14
CA ARG A 16 -6.68 -11.77 -6.19
C ARG A 16 -5.83 -10.93 -7.16
N ASN A 17 -6.34 -10.69 -8.37
CA ASN A 17 -5.64 -9.89 -9.38
C ASN A 17 -5.37 -8.46 -8.89
N TYR A 18 -6.33 -7.85 -8.19
CA TYR A 18 -6.15 -6.53 -7.59
C TYR A 18 -5.02 -6.53 -6.54
N VAL A 19 -5.03 -7.49 -5.62
CA VAL A 19 -3.99 -7.63 -4.59
C VAL A 19 -2.62 -7.85 -5.22
N GLU A 20 -2.52 -8.71 -6.24
CA GLU A 20 -1.25 -8.97 -6.95
C GLU A 20 -0.70 -7.70 -7.61
N ARG A 21 -1.55 -6.90 -8.27
CA ARG A 21 -1.14 -5.61 -8.85
C ARG A 21 -0.65 -4.62 -7.81
N VAL A 22 -1.27 -4.58 -6.63
CA VAL A 22 -0.83 -3.72 -5.52
C VAL A 22 0.55 -4.16 -5.04
N ILE A 23 0.76 -5.47 -4.84
CA ILE A 23 2.05 -6.04 -4.43
C ILE A 23 3.14 -5.74 -5.46
N GLU A 24 2.87 -5.92 -6.75
CA GLU A 24 3.82 -5.60 -7.81
C GLU A 24 4.18 -4.11 -7.84
N THR A 25 3.19 -3.23 -7.69
CA THR A 25 3.41 -1.77 -7.63
C THR A 25 4.36 -1.41 -6.48
N ILE A 26 4.14 -1.99 -5.31
CA ILE A 26 5.00 -1.79 -4.14
C ILE A 26 6.43 -2.28 -4.42
N LYS A 27 6.59 -3.50 -4.95
CA LYS A 27 7.91 -4.06 -5.29
C LYS A 27 8.66 -3.17 -6.28
N ASN A 28 7.99 -2.73 -7.33
CA ASN A 28 8.59 -1.88 -8.36
C ASN A 28 9.04 -0.53 -7.77
N ARG A 29 8.20 0.12 -6.97
CA ARG A 29 8.55 1.39 -6.32
C ARG A 29 9.69 1.25 -5.31
N THR A 30 9.70 0.16 -4.54
CA THR A 30 10.78 -0.13 -3.58
C THR A 30 12.11 -0.37 -4.31
N ARG A 31 12.09 -1.12 -5.43
CA ARG A 31 13.28 -1.35 -6.26
C ARG A 31 13.83 -0.04 -6.82
N VAL A 32 12.96 0.83 -7.34
CA VAL A 32 13.37 2.15 -7.82
C VAL A 32 14.00 2.96 -6.69
N PHE A 33 13.39 2.99 -5.50
CA PHE A 33 13.96 3.67 -4.35
C PHE A 33 15.35 3.13 -3.96
N ASP A 34 15.51 1.82 -3.87
CA ASP A 34 16.79 1.19 -3.50
C ASP A 34 17.87 1.44 -4.56
N ASN A 35 17.52 1.52 -5.85
CA ASN A 35 18.45 1.91 -6.91
C ASN A 35 18.96 3.37 -6.73
N TYR A 36 18.12 4.29 -6.28
CA TYR A 36 18.52 5.68 -6.01
C TYR A 36 19.26 5.85 -4.68
N PHE A 37 18.88 5.07 -3.68
CA PHE A 37 19.43 5.14 -2.32
C PHE A 37 19.98 3.77 -1.90
N PRO A 38 21.07 3.32 -2.53
CA PRO A 38 21.61 1.98 -2.31
C PRO A 38 22.04 1.82 -0.85
N SER A 39 21.62 0.73 -0.24
CA SER A 39 22.05 0.37 1.10
C SER A 39 23.20 -0.62 1.10
N LYS A 40 23.94 -0.63 2.21
CA LYS A 40 24.88 -1.72 2.48
C LYS A 40 24.07 -3.01 2.63
N ARG A 41 24.58 -4.12 2.07
CA ARG A 41 23.98 -5.45 2.14
C ARG A 41 23.50 -5.74 3.57
N TRP A 42 22.25 -6.18 3.70
CA TRP A 42 21.55 -6.50 4.97
C TRP A 42 21.09 -5.31 5.84
N LYS A 43 21.23 -4.05 5.38
CA LYS A 43 20.63 -2.89 6.07
C LYS A 43 19.28 -2.52 5.44
N ILE A 44 18.19 -2.97 6.04
CA ILE A 44 16.81 -2.74 5.54
C ILE A 44 16.12 -1.50 6.15
N ARG A 45 16.81 -0.73 7.00
CA ARG A 45 16.19 0.40 7.72
C ARG A 45 15.65 1.48 6.78
N HIS A 46 16.35 1.79 5.69
CA HIS A 46 15.91 2.77 4.69
C HIS A 46 14.67 2.28 3.95
N VAL A 47 14.59 1.00 3.59
CA VAL A 47 13.38 0.39 3.01
C VAL A 47 12.20 0.52 3.96
N TYR A 48 12.39 0.21 5.26
CA TYR A 48 11.32 0.37 6.25
C TYR A 48 10.83 1.82 6.36
N LEU A 49 11.76 2.79 6.44
CA LEU A 49 11.41 4.21 6.48
C LEU A 49 10.67 4.65 5.20
N TRP A 50 11.14 4.19 4.03
CA TRP A 50 10.48 4.45 2.77
C TRP A 50 9.06 3.88 2.74
N PHE A 51 8.86 2.65 3.24
CA PHE A 51 7.53 2.05 3.37
C PHE A 51 6.61 2.86 4.27
N SER A 52 7.08 3.31 5.43
CA SER A 52 6.29 4.15 6.34
C SER A 52 5.85 5.45 5.67
N ILE A 53 6.76 6.12 4.95
CA ILE A 53 6.45 7.34 4.20
C ILE A 53 5.47 7.04 3.05
N TYR A 54 5.68 5.95 2.33
CA TYR A 54 4.83 5.56 1.21
C TYR A 54 3.41 5.23 1.67
N ILE A 55 3.26 4.51 2.79
CA ILE A 55 1.95 4.20 3.39
C ILE A 55 1.25 5.48 3.82
N PHE A 56 1.96 6.41 4.46
CA PHE A 56 1.40 7.70 4.84
C PHE A 56 0.92 8.48 3.61
N TYR A 57 1.80 8.66 2.62
CA TYR A 57 1.47 9.33 1.37
C TYR A 57 0.27 8.69 0.65
N TYR A 58 0.26 7.37 0.50
CA TYR A 58 -0.79 6.67 -0.24
C TYR A 58 -2.15 6.79 0.44
N ASN A 59 -2.20 6.73 1.77
CA ASN A 59 -3.46 6.70 2.50
C ASN A 59 -4.03 8.09 2.82
N TRP A 60 -3.16 9.08 3.03
CA TRP A 60 -3.57 10.41 3.49
C TRP A 60 -3.50 11.50 2.43
N ILE A 61 -2.52 11.42 1.51
CA ILE A 61 -2.22 12.51 0.57
C ILE A 61 -2.66 12.18 -0.84
N ARG A 62 -2.36 10.97 -1.32
CA ARG A 62 -2.59 10.59 -2.71
C ARG A 62 -4.09 10.58 -3.00
N SER A 63 -4.52 11.39 -3.96
CA SER A 63 -5.87 11.35 -4.50
C SER A 63 -6.05 10.20 -5.48
N HIS A 64 -7.26 9.64 -5.49
CA HIS A 64 -7.63 8.58 -6.42
C HIS A 64 -8.89 8.98 -7.18
N GLN A 65 -8.86 8.89 -8.51
CA GLN A 65 -10.03 9.19 -9.35
C GLN A 65 -11.23 8.34 -8.99
N ASN A 66 -11.00 7.05 -8.68
CA ASN A 66 -12.04 6.12 -8.26
C ASN A 66 -12.59 6.39 -6.85
N LEU A 67 -11.96 7.29 -6.07
CA LEU A 67 -12.38 7.71 -4.74
C LEU A 67 -12.77 9.20 -4.75
N SER A 68 -13.45 9.65 -5.81
CA SER A 68 -13.89 11.04 -5.98
C SER A 68 -12.77 12.08 -5.81
N ASN A 69 -11.56 11.76 -6.25
CA ASN A 69 -10.34 12.56 -6.06
C ASN A 69 -9.94 12.79 -4.59
N ASN A 70 -10.50 12.05 -3.64
CA ASN A 70 -10.07 12.06 -2.24
C ASN A 70 -8.96 11.02 -1.99
N SER A 71 -8.27 11.18 -0.87
CA SER A 71 -7.38 10.15 -0.34
C SER A 71 -8.17 9.01 0.31
N PRO A 72 -7.61 7.79 0.41
CA PRO A 72 -8.32 6.64 0.99
C PRO A 72 -8.91 6.90 2.39
N VAL A 73 -8.16 7.58 3.26
CA VAL A 73 -8.61 7.90 4.62
C VAL A 73 -9.74 8.92 4.60
N PHE A 74 -9.65 9.96 3.76
CA PHE A 74 -10.69 10.99 3.67
C PHE A 74 -11.96 10.47 3.02
N TYR A 75 -11.84 9.67 1.96
CA TYR A 75 -12.95 8.96 1.36
C TYR A 75 -13.69 8.08 2.38
N HIS A 76 -12.95 7.25 3.14
CA HIS A 76 -13.55 6.38 4.16
C HIS A 76 -14.24 7.16 5.28
N ARG A 77 -13.73 8.35 5.61
CA ARG A 77 -14.29 9.23 6.65
C ARG A 77 -15.38 10.19 6.14
N ASN A 78 -15.72 10.14 4.85
CA ASN A 78 -16.61 11.10 4.18
C ASN A 78 -16.17 12.56 4.38
N ILE A 79 -14.86 12.79 4.42
CA ILE A 79 -14.27 14.14 4.48
C ILE A 79 -13.89 14.50 3.05
N ASN A 80 -14.39 15.62 2.55
CA ASN A 80 -13.96 16.16 1.26
C ASN A 80 -12.71 16.99 1.46
N ASP A 81 -11.60 16.52 0.89
CA ASP A 81 -10.39 17.31 0.73
C ASP A 81 -10.57 18.10 -0.57
N ARG A 82 -10.81 19.40 -0.46
CA ARG A 82 -11.10 20.27 -1.61
C ARG A 82 -9.86 20.50 -2.46
#